data_AF-A0A519GL04-F1
#
_entry.id   AF-A0A519GL04-F1
#
_cell.length_a   1.000
_cell.length_b   1.000
_cell.length_c   1.000
_cell.angle_alpha   90.00
_cell.angle_beta   90.00
_cell.angle_gamma   90.00
#
_symmetry.space_group_name_H-M   'P 1'
#
loop_
_entity.id
_entity.type
_entity.pdbx_description
1 polymer ?
#
loop_
_entity_poly.entity_id
_entity_poly.type
_entity_poly.pdbx_seq_one_letter_code
_entity_poly.pdbx_strand_id
1 'polypeptide(L)'
;MSADPHYQATEDAHTGPIKNPKQLLLAVFFSFIVPILIIVALVSYVVSGTQPAGTAEGDGMSLYGVSKDGRDREVADRLKKVGAIEIRDANRELAAGETVFKAQCVACHGVPGIPGAPHLNDAAAWAPRIGQGYATLLEHALKGKGAMPAQGGGDYEDLEIGRAVVYLANAGGAKFPVPERAAAAPAADGAAPGAAPAASGAMAAPAPAAEASAAAK
;
A
#
# COMPACT_ATOMS: atom_id res chain seq x y z
N MET A 1 -75.27 -74.97 30.55
CA MET A 1 -73.97 -75.58 30.25
C MET A 1 -73.65 -75.15 28.83
N SER A 2 -72.71 -74.30 28.48
CA SER A 2 -71.61 -73.61 29.17
C SER A 2 -71.28 -72.44 28.23
N ALA A 3 -71.22 -71.18 28.68
CA ALA A 3 -69.98 -70.52 29.08
C ALA A 3 -68.78 -70.94 28.21
N ASP A 4 -68.52 -70.20 27.13
CA ASP A 4 -67.17 -70.11 26.56
C ASP A 4 -66.82 -68.62 26.34
N PRO A 5 -65.65 -68.16 26.81
CA PRO A 5 -65.42 -66.79 27.23
C PRO A 5 -64.63 -66.04 26.17
N HIS A 6 -65.30 -65.24 25.35
CA HIS A 6 -64.66 -64.16 24.59
C HIS A 6 -64.31 -62.96 25.50
N TYR A 7 -63.71 -63.24 26.67
CA TYR A 7 -63.26 -62.21 27.60
C TYR A 7 -62.01 -62.70 28.36
N GLN A 8 -60.85 -62.45 27.76
CA GLN A 8 -59.62 -62.23 28.49
C GLN A 8 -59.12 -60.88 28.04
N ALA A 9 -59.53 -59.85 28.79
CA ALA A 9 -58.91 -58.55 28.77
C ALA A 9 -57.42 -58.72 29.03
N THR A 10 -56.60 -58.62 27.98
CA THR A 10 -55.21 -58.18 28.13
C THR A 10 -55.18 -56.67 27.91
N GLU A 11 -55.97 -55.93 28.70
CA GLU A 11 -55.89 -54.46 28.77
C GLU A 11 -54.94 -54.01 29.91
N ASP A 12 -54.30 -54.95 30.61
CA ASP A 12 -53.23 -54.66 31.56
C ASP A 12 -51.85 -54.72 30.89
N ALA A 13 -51.42 -53.63 30.24
CA ALA A 13 -49.98 -53.27 30.08
C ALA A 13 -49.70 -51.91 29.37
N HIS A 14 -50.60 -50.92 29.38
CA HIS A 14 -50.31 -49.58 28.83
C HIS A 14 -50.22 -48.45 29.87
N THR A 15 -50.18 -48.77 31.17
CA THR A 15 -49.69 -47.79 32.15
C THR A 15 -48.17 -47.75 32.09
N GLY A 16 -47.63 -46.75 31.36
CA GLY A 16 -46.20 -46.46 31.41
C GLY A 16 -45.73 -46.15 32.85
N PRO A 17 -44.41 -46.03 33.10
CA PRO A 17 -43.85 -45.75 34.42
C PRO A 17 -44.38 -44.48 35.11
N ILE A 18 -45.09 -43.63 34.37
CA ILE A 18 -45.60 -42.32 34.76
C ILE A 18 -47.05 -42.46 35.20
N LYS A 19 -47.30 -42.43 36.51
CA LYS A 19 -48.65 -42.60 37.10
C LYS A 19 -49.32 -41.27 37.48
N ASN A 20 -48.57 -40.17 37.43
CA ASN A 20 -49.04 -38.84 37.81
C ASN A 20 -48.58 -37.78 36.79
N PRO A 21 -49.38 -36.73 36.53
CA PRO A 21 -49.00 -35.65 35.61
C PRO A 21 -47.73 -34.90 36.08
N LYS A 22 -47.50 -34.82 37.40
CA LYS A 22 -46.26 -34.27 37.97
C LYS A 22 -45.02 -35.12 37.64
N GLN A 23 -45.18 -36.44 37.58
CA GLN A 23 -44.10 -37.35 37.22
C GLN A 23 -43.77 -37.28 35.73
N LEU A 24 -44.78 -36.97 34.89
CA LEU A 24 -44.58 -36.71 33.46
C LEU A 24 -43.73 -35.45 33.23
N LEU A 25 -44.07 -34.36 33.91
CA LEU A 25 -43.31 -33.11 33.82
C LEU A 25 -41.86 -33.28 34.25
N LEU A 26 -41.61 -34.02 35.34
CA LEU A 26 -40.23 -34.32 35.78
C LEU A 26 -39.48 -35.19 34.77
N ALA A 27 -40.12 -36.24 34.24
CA ALA A 27 -39.49 -37.12 33.26
C ALA A 27 -39.08 -36.36 31.99
N VAL A 28 -39.95 -35.48 31.48
CA VAL A 28 -39.66 -34.63 30.32
C VAL A 28 -38.56 -33.60 30.65
N PHE A 29 -38.65 -32.94 31.80
CA PHE A 29 -37.63 -31.96 32.22
C PHE A 29 -36.23 -32.58 32.29
N PHE A 30 -36.09 -33.74 32.93
CA PHE A 30 -34.81 -34.44 33.01
C PHE A 30 -34.39 -35.06 31.67
N SER A 31 -35.32 -35.46 30.78
CA SER A 31 -34.95 -35.97 29.45
C SER A 31 -34.37 -34.90 28.53
N PHE A 32 -34.64 -33.62 28.77
CA PHE A 32 -33.97 -32.53 28.06
C PHE A 32 -32.71 -32.06 28.78
N ILE A 33 -32.75 -31.88 30.09
CA ILE A 33 -31.62 -31.33 30.84
C ILE A 33 -30.46 -32.30 30.95
N VAL A 34 -30.70 -33.58 31.22
CA VAL A 34 -29.62 -34.55 31.40
C VAL A 34 -28.79 -34.69 30.11
N PRO A 35 -29.37 -34.87 28.92
CA PRO A 35 -28.60 -34.88 27.68
C PRO A 35 -27.87 -33.56 27.39
N ILE A 36 -28.51 -32.41 27.64
CA ILE A 36 -27.86 -31.09 27.44
C ILE A 36 -26.62 -30.97 28.34
N LEU A 37 -26.75 -31.31 29.62
CA LEU A 37 -25.62 -31.26 30.57
C LEU A 37 -24.51 -32.24 30.19
N ILE A 38 -24.86 -33.45 29.72
CA ILE A 38 -23.88 -34.43 29.23
C ILE A 38 -23.14 -33.88 28.00
N ILE A 39 -23.84 -33.30 27.03
CA ILE A 39 -23.22 -32.71 25.83
C ILE A 39 -22.28 -31.57 26.23
N VAL A 40 -22.72 -30.65 27.09
CA VAL A 40 -21.88 -29.54 27.58
C VAL A 40 -20.64 -30.06 28.30
N ALA A 41 -20.79 -31.07 29.17
CA ALA A 41 -19.67 -31.70 29.87
C ALA A 41 -18.69 -32.38 28.90
N LEU A 42 -19.19 -33.10 27.89
CA LEU A 42 -18.36 -33.75 26.87
C LEU A 42 -17.62 -32.73 26.00
N VAL A 43 -18.29 -31.66 25.55
CA VAL A 43 -17.65 -30.57 24.81
C VAL A 43 -16.57 -29.91 25.67
N SER A 44 -16.87 -29.61 26.93
CA SER A 44 -15.88 -29.06 27.87
C SER A 44 -14.69 -29.99 28.05
N TYR A 45 -14.92 -31.30 28.22
CA TYR A 45 -13.87 -32.29 28.41
C TYR A 45 -12.95 -32.41 27.18
N VAL A 46 -13.54 -32.46 25.98
CA VAL A 46 -12.79 -32.55 24.71
C VAL A 46 -12.00 -31.28 24.43
N VAL A 47 -12.61 -30.11 24.63
CA VAL A 47 -11.96 -28.80 24.40
C VAL A 47 -10.83 -28.54 25.40
N SER A 48 -10.92 -29.08 26.61
CA SER A 48 -9.88 -28.93 27.64
C SER A 48 -8.59 -29.70 27.34
N GLY A 49 -8.65 -30.75 26.50
CA GLY A 49 -7.49 -31.61 26.18
C GLY A 49 -6.66 -31.15 24.98
N THR A 50 -7.26 -30.45 24.00
CA THR A 50 -6.58 -30.02 22.77
C THR A 50 -7.21 -28.74 22.21
N GLN A 51 -6.63 -27.57 22.54
CA GLN A 51 -6.90 -26.25 21.93
C GLN A 51 -8.35 -25.71 22.08
N PRO A 52 -8.56 -24.47 22.56
CA PRO A 52 -9.92 -23.95 22.73
C PRO A 52 -10.59 -23.74 21.36
N ALA A 53 -11.46 -24.66 20.97
CA ALA A 53 -12.46 -24.39 19.95
C ALA A 53 -13.44 -23.36 20.56
N GLY A 54 -13.33 -22.12 20.09
CA GLY A 54 -14.32 -21.04 20.18
C GLY A 54 -15.10 -20.94 21.48
N THR A 55 -14.63 -20.11 22.40
CA THR A 55 -15.47 -19.58 23.49
C THR A 55 -16.70 -18.90 22.89
N ALA A 56 -17.89 -19.26 23.35
CA ALA A 56 -19.18 -18.69 22.96
C ALA A 56 -19.40 -17.28 23.56
N GLU A 57 -18.43 -16.39 23.38
CA GLU A 57 -18.58 -14.95 23.58
C GLU A 57 -18.52 -14.32 22.17
N GLY A 58 -19.60 -13.65 21.77
CA GLY A 58 -19.95 -13.32 20.37
C GLY A 58 -19.02 -12.42 19.56
N ASP A 59 -17.76 -12.23 19.96
CA ASP A 59 -16.75 -11.47 19.20
C ASP A 59 -15.80 -12.36 18.37
N GLY A 60 -15.91 -13.69 18.54
CA GLY A 60 -14.98 -14.69 18.01
C GLY A 60 -15.50 -15.54 16.85
N MET A 61 -16.43 -15.04 16.01
CA MET A 61 -16.76 -15.74 14.76
C MET A 61 -15.60 -15.61 13.77
N SER A 62 -14.71 -16.59 13.79
CA SER A 62 -13.72 -16.82 12.73
C SER A 62 -14.45 -17.30 11.48
N LEU A 63 -15.01 -16.34 10.74
CA LEU A 63 -15.42 -16.57 9.36
C LEU A 63 -14.18 -17.09 8.60
N TYR A 64 -14.18 -18.35 8.17
CA TYR A 64 -13.07 -19.04 7.50
C TYR A 64 -11.78 -19.22 8.32
N GLY A 65 -11.87 -19.46 9.64
CA GLY A 65 -10.70 -19.86 10.43
C GLY A 65 -9.67 -18.74 10.69
N VAL A 66 -10.00 -17.50 10.36
CA VAL A 66 -9.17 -16.33 10.69
C VAL A 66 -9.68 -15.71 11.98
N SER A 67 -8.84 -15.71 13.03
CA SER A 67 -9.15 -15.03 14.29
C SER A 67 -9.22 -13.51 14.10
N LYS A 68 -9.91 -12.82 15.00
CA LYS A 68 -9.96 -11.35 15.03
C LYS A 68 -8.55 -10.74 15.04
N ASP A 69 -7.67 -11.29 15.88
CA ASP A 69 -6.25 -10.90 15.93
C ASP A 69 -5.48 -11.16 14.63
N GLY A 70 -5.89 -12.14 13.82
CA GLY A 70 -5.33 -12.39 12.50
C GLY A 70 -5.73 -11.31 11.51
N ARG A 71 -7.02 -10.95 11.47
CA ARG A 71 -7.52 -9.86 10.62
C ARG A 71 -6.90 -8.52 11.00
N ASP A 72 -6.82 -8.22 12.29
CA ASP A 72 -6.29 -6.95 12.77
C ASP A 72 -4.80 -6.81 12.46
N ARG A 73 -4.03 -7.91 12.52
CA ARG A 73 -2.62 -7.92 12.05
C ARG A 73 -2.51 -7.70 10.55
N GLU A 74 -3.32 -8.37 9.74
CA GLU A 74 -3.28 -8.22 8.29
C GLU A 74 -3.69 -6.81 7.85
N VAL A 75 -4.70 -6.22 8.49
CA VAL A 75 -5.12 -4.83 8.29
C VAL A 75 -4.00 -3.88 8.72
N ALA A 76 -3.36 -4.11 9.88
CA ALA A 76 -2.23 -3.31 10.32
C ALA A 76 -1.04 -3.37 9.35
N ASP A 77 -0.75 -4.55 8.79
CA ASP A 77 0.32 -4.73 7.80
C ASP A 77 0.04 -3.96 6.50
N ARG A 78 -1.21 -3.93 6.06
CA ARG A 78 -1.65 -3.16 4.87
C ARG A 78 -1.72 -1.66 5.13
N LEU A 79 -1.91 -1.24 6.38
CA LEU A 79 -1.95 0.17 6.80
C LEU A 79 -0.57 0.74 7.18
N LYS A 80 0.49 -0.07 7.14
CA LYS A 80 1.86 0.42 7.33
C LYS A 80 2.14 1.55 6.34
N LYS A 81 2.69 2.65 6.85
CA LYS A 81 3.02 3.82 6.04
C LYS A 81 4.09 3.45 5.01
N VAL A 82 3.69 3.38 3.74
CA VAL A 82 4.57 3.02 2.60
C VAL A 82 5.47 4.15 2.11
N GLY A 83 5.43 5.31 2.77
CA GLY A 83 6.31 6.45 2.48
C GLY A 83 5.93 7.67 3.29
N ALA A 84 6.92 8.50 3.61
CA ALA A 84 6.72 9.85 4.12
C ALA A 84 6.85 10.83 2.94
N ILE A 85 5.87 11.73 2.80
CA ILE A 85 5.96 12.82 1.84
C ILE A 85 6.43 14.03 2.64
N GLU A 86 7.68 14.42 2.41
CA GLU A 86 8.26 15.64 2.98
C GLU A 86 7.99 16.80 2.03
N ILE A 87 7.16 17.76 2.47
CA ILE A 87 6.82 18.96 1.71
C ILE A 87 7.93 20.00 2.00
N ARG A 88 8.79 20.23 1.02
CA ARG A 88 9.85 21.23 1.13
C ARG A 88 9.31 22.59 0.68
N ASP A 89 9.71 23.64 1.39
CA ASP A 89 9.36 25.02 1.03
C ASP A 89 9.94 25.36 -0.36
N ALA A 90 9.09 25.81 -1.28
CA ALA A 90 9.47 26.18 -2.64
C ALA A 90 10.32 27.46 -2.69
N ASN A 91 10.17 28.33 -1.69
CA ASN A 91 10.86 29.60 -1.54
C ASN A 91 12.09 29.51 -0.63
N ARG A 92 12.51 28.30 -0.23
CA ARG A 92 13.78 28.11 0.49
C ARG A 92 14.95 28.69 -0.30
N GLU A 93 15.97 29.14 0.43
CA GLU A 93 17.24 29.48 -0.16
C GLU A 93 17.86 28.24 -0.81
N LEU A 94 18.20 28.35 -2.09
CA LEU A 94 18.76 27.24 -2.86
C LEU A 94 20.23 27.07 -2.52
N ALA A 95 20.66 25.83 -2.32
CA ALA A 95 22.05 25.51 -2.05
C ALA A 95 22.97 25.97 -3.20
N ALA A 96 24.19 26.33 -2.85
CA ALA A 96 25.26 26.53 -3.82
C ALA A 96 25.67 25.19 -4.45
N GLY A 97 26.18 25.24 -5.68
CA GLY A 97 26.58 24.02 -6.41
C GLY A 97 27.65 23.19 -5.70
N GLU A 98 28.57 23.85 -4.99
CA GLU A 98 29.57 23.17 -4.17
C GLU A 98 28.94 22.40 -2.99
N THR A 99 27.92 22.97 -2.35
CA THR A 99 27.21 22.33 -1.23
C THR A 99 26.50 21.07 -1.71
N VAL A 100 25.79 21.15 -2.83
CA VAL A 100 25.11 20.00 -3.45
C VAL A 100 26.13 18.94 -3.88
N PHE A 101 27.25 19.37 -4.47
CA PHE A 101 28.33 18.46 -4.85
C PHE A 101 28.85 17.68 -3.64
N LYS A 102 29.18 18.36 -2.54
CA LYS A 102 29.68 17.72 -1.32
C LYS A 102 28.66 16.80 -0.67
N ALA A 103 27.38 17.16 -0.74
CA ALA A 103 26.31 16.38 -0.10
C ALA A 103 26.01 15.08 -0.87
N GLN A 104 26.01 15.11 -2.20
CA GLN A 104 25.50 13.97 -3.00
C GLN A 104 26.44 13.50 -4.12
N CYS A 105 27.16 14.39 -4.77
CA CYS A 105 27.90 14.06 -5.99
C CYS A 105 29.33 13.58 -5.72
N VAL A 106 29.93 13.99 -4.60
CA VAL A 106 31.35 13.78 -4.26
C VAL A 106 31.71 12.30 -4.12
N ALA A 107 30.77 11.45 -3.71
CA ALA A 107 31.02 10.02 -3.57
C ALA A 107 31.42 9.36 -4.91
N CYS A 108 30.89 9.87 -6.03
CA CYS A 108 31.16 9.34 -7.36
C CYS A 108 32.13 10.21 -8.16
N HIS A 109 32.01 11.53 -8.06
CA HIS A 109 32.77 12.51 -8.83
C HIS A 109 33.94 13.14 -8.06
N GLY A 110 34.14 12.79 -6.80
CA GLY A 110 35.30 13.21 -6.02
C GLY A 110 36.58 12.45 -6.40
N VAL A 111 37.61 12.60 -5.56
CA VAL A 111 38.88 11.86 -5.69
C VAL A 111 39.14 11.17 -4.34
N PRO A 112 39.17 9.82 -4.26
CA PRO A 112 39.02 8.83 -5.33
C PRO A 112 37.55 8.48 -5.56
N GLY A 113 36.93 9.03 -6.61
CA GLY A 113 35.56 8.70 -7.01
C GLY A 113 35.44 7.32 -7.65
N ILE A 114 34.30 7.06 -8.30
CA ILE A 114 34.07 5.77 -8.98
C ILE A 114 34.79 5.76 -10.34
N PRO A 115 35.38 4.63 -10.77
CA PRO A 115 35.97 4.51 -12.11
C PRO A 115 34.98 4.86 -13.24
N GLY A 116 35.41 5.68 -14.19
CA GLY A 116 34.61 6.09 -15.35
C GLY A 116 33.69 7.29 -15.12
N ALA A 117 33.50 7.74 -13.87
CA ALA A 117 32.88 9.03 -13.60
C ALA A 117 33.88 10.17 -13.89
N PRO A 118 33.45 11.31 -14.46
CA PRO A 118 34.32 12.48 -14.62
C PRO A 118 34.60 13.09 -13.25
N HIS A 119 35.84 13.00 -12.78
CA HIS A 119 36.23 13.50 -11.45
C HIS A 119 36.36 15.04 -11.43
N LEU A 120 36.23 15.60 -10.23
CA LEU A 120 36.45 17.03 -9.99
C LEU A 120 37.89 17.41 -10.36
N ASN A 121 38.06 18.53 -11.06
CA ASN A 121 39.35 19.03 -11.57
C ASN A 121 40.02 18.16 -12.66
N ASP A 122 39.34 17.16 -13.24
CA ASP A 122 39.86 16.39 -14.37
C ASP A 122 39.50 17.04 -15.72
N ALA A 123 40.34 17.97 -16.17
CA ALA A 123 40.12 18.67 -17.45
C ALA A 123 40.06 17.71 -18.66
N ALA A 124 40.76 16.59 -18.64
CA ALA A 124 40.76 15.63 -19.75
C ALA A 124 39.43 14.88 -19.86
N ALA A 125 38.87 14.44 -18.73
CA ALA A 125 37.56 13.81 -18.69
C ALA A 125 36.41 14.79 -18.98
N TRP A 126 36.58 16.07 -18.62
CA TRP A 126 35.56 17.10 -18.80
C TRP A 126 35.55 17.74 -20.19
N ALA A 127 36.68 17.88 -20.88
CA ALA A 127 36.77 18.51 -22.20
C ALA A 127 35.71 18.02 -23.23
N PRO A 128 35.54 16.70 -23.51
CA PRO A 128 34.54 16.24 -24.47
C PRO A 128 33.09 16.38 -23.97
N ARG A 129 32.88 16.59 -22.67
CA ARG A 129 31.57 16.78 -22.05
C ARG A 129 31.16 18.24 -22.10
N ILE A 130 32.09 19.14 -21.82
CA ILE A 130 31.91 20.58 -21.94
C ILE A 130 31.52 20.94 -23.38
N GLY A 131 32.10 20.26 -24.38
CA GLY A 131 31.73 20.43 -25.79
C GLY A 131 30.26 20.11 -26.13
N GLN A 132 29.54 19.36 -25.29
CA GLN A 132 28.10 19.08 -25.46
C GLN A 132 27.21 20.23 -24.97
N GLY A 133 27.80 21.19 -24.24
CA GLY A 133 27.09 22.34 -23.68
C GLY A 133 26.38 22.05 -22.36
N TYR A 134 26.06 23.13 -21.64
CA TYR A 134 25.45 23.07 -20.31
C TYR A 134 24.09 22.35 -20.28
N ALA A 135 23.21 22.63 -21.25
CA ALA A 135 21.86 22.06 -21.28
C ALA A 135 21.88 20.52 -21.33
N THR A 136 22.76 19.95 -22.15
CA THR A 136 22.94 18.49 -22.27
C THR A 136 23.46 17.87 -20.98
N LEU A 137 24.42 18.54 -20.31
CA LEU A 137 24.96 18.08 -19.02
C LEU A 137 23.91 18.12 -17.93
N LEU A 138 23.10 19.17 -17.88
CA LEU A 138 22.00 19.30 -16.94
C LEU A 138 20.96 18.19 -17.17
N GLU A 139 20.53 17.97 -18.42
CA GLU A 139 19.58 16.91 -18.73
C GLU A 139 20.07 15.54 -18.27
N HIS A 140 21.34 15.22 -18.53
CA HIS A 140 21.95 13.98 -18.08
C HIS A 140 22.04 13.87 -16.56
N ALA A 141 22.27 14.99 -15.86
CA ALA A 141 22.29 15.00 -14.40
C ALA A 141 20.88 14.81 -13.81
N LEU A 142 19.86 15.41 -14.42
CA LEU A 142 18.47 15.31 -13.96
C LEU A 142 17.87 13.93 -14.24
N LYS A 143 18.03 13.42 -15.47
CA LYS A 143 17.43 12.14 -15.91
C LYS A 143 18.31 10.93 -15.58
N GLY A 144 19.57 11.15 -15.24
CA GLY A 144 20.58 10.10 -15.12
C GLY A 144 21.16 9.68 -16.49
N LYS A 145 22.35 9.08 -16.47
CA LYS A 145 23.04 8.58 -17.68
C LYS A 145 23.97 7.42 -17.34
N GLY A 146 23.69 6.25 -17.91
CA GLY A 146 24.49 5.05 -17.66
C GLY A 146 24.44 4.66 -16.19
N ALA A 147 25.61 4.63 -15.53
CA ALA A 147 25.72 4.32 -14.09
C ALA A 147 25.37 5.50 -13.17
N MET A 148 25.17 6.71 -13.70
CA MET A 148 24.79 7.88 -12.92
C MET A 148 23.26 7.91 -12.71
N PRO A 149 22.75 7.83 -11.47
CA PRO A 149 21.32 7.93 -11.19
C PRO A 149 20.78 9.34 -11.42
N ALA A 150 19.45 9.45 -11.60
CA ALA A 150 18.75 10.73 -11.69
C ALA A 150 19.05 11.62 -10.46
N GLN A 151 19.37 12.89 -10.70
CA GLN A 151 19.78 13.89 -9.70
C GLN A 151 20.92 13.43 -8.76
N GLY A 152 21.74 12.45 -9.18
CA GLY A 152 22.76 11.85 -8.32
C GLY A 152 22.19 11.01 -7.16
N GLY A 153 20.91 10.67 -7.20
CA GLY A 153 20.20 9.90 -6.16
C GLY A 153 19.65 10.75 -5.00
N GLY A 154 19.71 12.08 -5.11
CA GLY A 154 19.14 13.01 -4.12
C GLY A 154 17.83 13.64 -4.58
N ASP A 155 17.16 14.32 -3.65
CA ASP A 155 15.90 15.05 -3.87
C ASP A 155 16.18 16.56 -3.80
N TYR A 156 16.80 17.08 -4.87
CA TYR A 156 17.19 18.48 -5.01
C TYR A 156 16.29 19.20 -6.02
N GLU A 157 16.24 20.52 -5.96
CA GLU A 157 15.59 21.29 -7.03
C GLU A 157 16.50 21.34 -8.28
N ASP A 158 15.91 21.44 -9.47
CA ASP A 158 16.65 21.34 -10.72
C ASP A 158 17.73 22.43 -10.87
N LEU A 159 17.52 23.64 -10.32
CA LEU A 159 18.53 24.69 -10.27
C LEU A 159 19.69 24.33 -9.33
N GLU A 160 19.44 23.63 -8.23
CA GLU A 160 20.51 23.17 -7.33
C GLU A 160 21.41 22.15 -8.03
N ILE A 161 20.81 21.22 -8.78
CA ILE A 161 21.54 20.30 -9.65
C ILE A 161 22.27 21.08 -10.75
N GLY A 162 21.62 22.07 -11.37
CA GLY A 162 22.24 22.94 -12.36
C GLY A 162 23.46 23.69 -11.85
N ARG A 163 23.41 24.21 -10.62
CA ARG A 163 24.56 24.84 -9.97
C ARG A 163 25.67 23.84 -9.69
N ALA A 164 25.34 22.61 -9.27
CA ALA A 164 26.32 21.56 -9.08
C ALA A 164 27.02 21.19 -10.39
N VAL A 165 26.26 21.02 -11.48
CA VAL A 165 26.81 20.75 -12.82
C VAL A 165 27.78 21.84 -13.25
N VAL A 166 27.44 23.11 -13.04
CA VAL A 166 28.34 24.25 -13.32
C VAL A 166 29.59 24.19 -12.45
N TYR A 167 29.46 23.86 -11.16
CA TYR A 167 30.61 23.72 -10.25
C TYR A 167 31.61 22.66 -10.76
N LEU A 168 31.15 21.44 -11.09
CA LEU A 168 32.05 20.41 -11.61
C LEU A 168 32.61 20.79 -12.99
N ALA A 169 31.77 21.27 -13.90
CA ALA A 169 32.20 21.60 -15.25
C ALA A 169 33.23 22.74 -15.25
N ASN A 170 33.03 23.78 -14.43
CA ASN A 170 33.97 24.88 -14.30
C ASN A 170 35.29 24.45 -13.64
N ALA A 171 35.23 23.54 -12.65
CA ALA A 171 36.42 22.90 -12.10
C ALA A 171 37.18 22.08 -13.17
N GLY A 172 36.46 21.49 -14.13
CA GLY A 172 37.00 20.80 -15.30
C GLY A 172 37.43 21.72 -16.46
N GLY A 173 37.38 23.05 -16.30
CA GLY A 173 37.82 24.03 -17.31
C GLY A 173 36.71 24.71 -18.12
N ALA A 174 35.44 24.49 -17.80
CA ALA A 174 34.34 25.27 -18.38
C ALA A 174 34.27 26.69 -17.79
N LYS A 175 33.44 27.53 -18.42
CA LYS A 175 33.10 28.88 -17.95
C LYS A 175 31.59 29.09 -18.04
N PHE A 176 30.83 28.11 -17.57
CA PHE A 176 29.37 28.21 -17.57
C PHE A 176 28.92 29.19 -16.48
N PRO A 177 27.93 30.05 -16.77
CA PRO A 177 27.35 30.93 -15.77
C PRO A 177 26.57 30.12 -14.74
N VAL A 178 26.62 30.53 -13.48
CA VAL A 178 25.84 29.90 -12.41
C VAL A 178 24.36 30.23 -12.62
N PRO A 179 23.46 29.23 -12.68
CA PRO A 179 22.03 29.48 -12.82
C PRO A 179 21.49 30.15 -11.55
N GLU A 180 20.91 31.32 -11.73
CA GLU A 180 20.16 32.00 -10.68
C GLU A 180 18.68 31.71 -10.83
N ARG A 181 17.98 31.60 -9.70
CA ARG A 181 16.52 31.57 -9.71
C ARG A 181 16.08 32.90 -10.31
N ALA A 182 15.32 32.84 -11.41
CA ALA A 182 14.68 34.04 -11.94
C ALA A 182 13.94 34.72 -10.78
N ALA A 183 14.29 35.98 -10.50
CA ALA A 183 13.68 36.73 -9.41
C ALA A 183 12.17 36.57 -9.55
N ALA A 184 11.53 36.04 -8.50
CA ALA A 184 10.09 35.97 -8.45
C ALA A 184 9.59 37.37 -8.77
N ALA A 185 8.86 37.51 -9.89
CA ALA A 185 8.06 38.71 -10.09
C ALA A 185 7.29 38.93 -8.78
N PRO A 186 7.22 40.16 -8.26
CA PRO A 186 6.57 40.42 -6.98
C PRO A 186 5.22 39.72 -7.02
N ALA A 187 5.01 38.81 -6.08
CA ALA A 187 3.75 38.12 -5.92
C ALA A 187 2.67 39.20 -5.94
N ALA A 188 1.89 39.23 -7.03
CA ALA A 188 0.71 40.05 -7.06
C ALA A 188 -0.13 39.58 -5.87
N ASP A 189 -0.32 40.49 -4.91
CA ASP A 189 -1.10 40.27 -3.71
C ASP A 189 -2.37 39.46 -4.01
N GLY A 190 -2.52 38.34 -3.28
CA GLY A 190 -3.80 37.73 -2.96
C GLY A 190 -4.81 37.59 -4.11
N ALA A 191 -4.54 36.73 -5.08
CA ALA A 191 -5.63 36.06 -5.79
C ALA A 191 -5.88 34.69 -5.13
N ALA A 192 -6.82 34.65 -4.20
CA ALA A 192 -7.51 33.42 -3.83
C ALA A 192 -7.98 32.70 -5.12
N PRO A 193 -8.02 31.36 -5.17
CA PRO A 193 -8.49 30.64 -6.35
C PRO A 193 -10.01 30.84 -6.49
N GLY A 194 -10.38 31.98 -7.08
CA GLY A 194 -11.73 32.30 -7.49
C GLY A 194 -12.05 31.49 -8.74
N ALA A 195 -12.92 30.50 -8.55
CA ALA A 195 -13.87 29.97 -9.52
C ALA A 195 -13.43 30.03 -11.00
N ALA A 196 -13.02 28.88 -11.51
CA ALA A 196 -12.99 28.62 -12.95
C ALA A 196 -14.37 28.92 -13.56
N PRO A 197 -14.46 29.80 -14.58
CA PRO A 197 -15.63 29.82 -15.43
C PRO A 197 -15.53 28.64 -16.40
N ALA A 198 -16.44 27.68 -16.21
CA ALA A 198 -16.76 26.68 -17.21
C ALA A 198 -17.38 27.35 -18.44
N ALA A 199 -16.82 27.09 -19.62
CA ALA A 199 -17.51 26.95 -20.92
C ALA A 199 -16.43 26.75 -22.01
N SER A 200 -16.33 25.53 -22.54
CA SER A 200 -16.96 25.15 -23.82
C SER A 200 -16.09 25.49 -25.04
N GLY A 201 -15.19 24.58 -25.39
CA GLY A 201 -14.60 24.46 -26.72
C GLY A 201 -14.87 23.04 -27.24
N ALA A 202 -15.70 22.95 -28.26
CA ALA A 202 -16.29 21.72 -28.78
C ALA A 202 -15.25 20.67 -29.21
N MET A 203 -15.37 19.46 -28.64
CA MET A 203 -14.70 18.28 -29.17
C MET A 203 -15.61 17.66 -30.22
N ALA A 204 -15.23 17.82 -31.49
CA ALA A 204 -15.87 17.17 -32.62
C ALA A 204 -15.71 15.64 -32.48
N ALA A 205 -16.83 14.94 -32.48
CA ALA A 205 -16.91 13.49 -32.47
C ALA A 205 -16.39 12.89 -33.78
N PRO A 206 -15.63 11.78 -33.76
CA PRO A 206 -15.48 10.93 -34.94
C PRO A 206 -16.63 9.90 -34.98
N ALA A 207 -17.35 9.88 -36.10
CA ALA A 207 -18.32 8.82 -36.43
C ALA A 207 -17.60 7.54 -36.89
N PRO A 208 -18.19 6.34 -36.66
CA PRO A 208 -17.55 5.06 -36.98
C PRO A 208 -17.98 4.50 -38.34
N ALA A 209 -17.05 3.80 -39.03
CA ALA A 209 -17.22 2.78 -40.07
C ALA A 209 -15.92 2.72 -40.90
N ALA A 210 -15.38 1.60 -41.39
CA ALA A 210 -15.72 0.20 -41.34
C ALA A 210 -14.47 -0.60 -41.74
N GLU A 211 -14.34 -1.83 -41.24
CA GLU A 211 -13.48 -2.85 -41.83
C GLU A 211 -14.01 -3.24 -43.22
N ALA A 212 -13.11 -3.36 -44.20
CA ALA A 212 -13.33 -4.19 -45.38
C ALA A 212 -12.01 -4.85 -45.78
N SER A 213 -12.10 -6.17 -45.86
CA SER A 213 -11.07 -7.15 -46.17
C SER A 213 -10.74 -7.22 -47.68
N ALA A 214 -9.54 -7.76 -47.94
CA ALA A 214 -9.16 -8.62 -49.06
C ALA A 214 -8.49 -8.05 -50.34
N ALA A 215 -7.33 -8.66 -50.60
CA ALA A 215 -6.89 -9.29 -51.87
C ALA A 215 -5.87 -8.55 -52.77
N ALA A 216 -4.69 -9.19 -52.80
CA ALA A 216 -3.93 -9.61 -53.98
C ALA A 216 -3.50 -8.55 -55.02
N LYS A 217 -2.18 -8.32 -55.13
CA LYS A 217 -1.32 -8.98 -56.13
C LYS A 217 0.16 -8.79 -55.78
#